data_AF-A0A2V8HD01-F1
#
_entry.id   AF-A0A2V8HD01-F1
#
_cell.length_a   1.000
_cell.length_b   1.000
_cell.length_c   1.000
_cell.angle_alpha   90.00
_cell.angle_beta   90.00
_cell.angle_gamma   90.00
#
_symmetry.space_group_name_H-M   'P 1'
#
loop_
_entity.id
_entity.type
_entity.pdbx_description
1 polymer ?
#
loop_
_entity_poly.entity_id
_entity_poly.type
_entity_poly.pdbx_seq_one_letter_code
_entity_poly.pdbx_strand_id
1 'polypeptide(L)'
;MQTSDPDALYAHRDDLASSRAAERIWADRLARNPKDFESAWKLARARYSLGTHAPENERKAILKTGIDAGRVAIAAAPNRPEGHFWTAANMGALAESFGLRQGLKYRGAIKDELEAVLRLDPAYLQGSADRALGRWYFKVPGLFGGSLRKSEEHPLAHVQPEFRGVAVLSGGDPRGRGQEGRGAGGAAKAPRRADRSRLGAGGSGV
;
A
#
# COMPACT_ATOMS: atom_id res chain seq x y z
N MET A 1 2.98 2.87 30.43
CA MET A 1 2.40 3.33 29.15
C MET A 1 1.90 2.10 28.41
N GLN A 2 0.61 2.02 28.08
CA GLN A 2 0.14 0.91 27.23
C GLN A 2 0.81 1.06 25.87
N THR A 3 1.72 0.15 25.54
CA THR A 3 2.38 0.13 24.24
C THR A 3 1.39 -0.46 23.26
N SER A 4 0.65 0.38 22.53
CA SER A 4 -0.26 -0.08 21.47
C SER A 4 0.49 -0.97 20.49
N ASP A 5 -0.16 -2.03 20.00
CA ASP A 5 0.44 -2.91 19.01
C ASP A 5 0.70 -2.14 17.69
N PRO A 6 1.96 -2.02 17.23
CA PRO A 6 2.26 -1.28 16.01
C PRO A 6 1.69 -1.93 14.76
N ASP A 7 1.48 -3.25 14.74
CA ASP A 7 0.85 -3.91 13.61
C ASP A 7 -0.64 -3.52 13.50
N ALA A 8 -1.36 -3.46 14.64
CA ALA A 8 -2.73 -2.96 14.69
C ALA A 8 -2.84 -1.48 14.29
N LEU A 9 -1.91 -0.63 14.75
CA LEU A 9 -1.86 0.78 14.34
C LEU A 9 -1.62 0.91 12.83
N TYR A 10 -0.73 0.10 12.27
CA TYR A 10 -0.42 0.11 10.84
C TYR A 10 -1.55 -0.45 9.97
N ALA A 11 -2.44 -1.28 10.52
CA ALA A 11 -3.65 -1.67 9.81
C ALA A 11 -4.50 -0.45 9.42
N HIS A 12 -4.47 0.61 10.24
CA HIS A 12 -5.10 1.91 10.01
C HIS A 12 -4.16 2.96 9.39
N ARG A 13 -3.17 2.54 8.59
CA ARG A 13 -2.15 3.44 7.98
C ARG A 13 -2.66 4.58 7.11
N ASP A 14 -3.92 4.54 6.70
CA ASP A 14 -4.57 5.64 5.96
C ASP A 14 -4.78 6.87 6.86
N ASP A 15 -4.87 6.67 8.17
CA ASP A 15 -4.70 7.73 9.16
C ASP A 15 -3.21 7.99 9.41
N LEU A 16 -2.76 9.22 9.09
CA LEU A 16 -1.37 9.63 9.28
C LEU A 16 -0.92 9.54 10.74
N ALA A 17 -1.81 9.79 11.71
CA ALA A 17 -1.46 9.71 13.12
C ALA A 17 -1.15 8.27 13.53
N SER A 18 -2.01 7.32 13.16
CA SER A 18 -1.83 5.88 13.37
C SER A 18 -0.55 5.36 12.70
N SER A 19 -0.31 5.78 11.46
CA SER A 19 0.90 5.40 10.71
C SER A 19 2.19 5.92 11.36
N ARG A 20 2.20 7.17 11.86
CA ARG A 20 3.33 7.74 12.61
C ARG A 20 3.53 7.07 13.97
N ALA A 21 2.45 6.65 14.63
CA ALA A 21 2.54 5.93 15.90
C ALA A 21 3.19 4.55 15.72
N ALA A 22 2.78 3.81 14.68
CA ALA A 22 3.39 2.52 14.34
C ALA A 22 4.88 2.67 13.99
N GLU A 23 5.21 3.66 13.14
CA GLU A 23 6.59 4.00 12.76
C GLU A 23 7.47 4.24 13.99
N ARG A 24 7.00 5.06 14.95
CA ARG A 24 7.76 5.36 16.17
C ARG A 24 8.06 4.11 17.00
N ILE A 25 7.08 3.22 17.16
CA ILE A 25 7.27 2.01 17.97
C ILE A 25 8.30 1.07 17.33
N TRP A 26 8.27 0.86 16.01
CA TRP A 26 9.30 0.07 15.33
C TRP A 26 10.67 0.75 15.35
N ALA A 27 10.72 2.08 15.22
CA ALA A 27 11.96 2.83 15.37
C ALA A 27 12.57 2.66 16.77
N ASP A 28 11.75 2.76 17.83
CA ASP A 28 12.19 2.56 19.21
C ASP A 28 12.66 1.12 19.48
N ARG A 29 11.99 0.12 18.90
CA ARG A 29 12.42 -1.29 18.98
C ARG A 29 13.78 -1.47 18.30
N LEU A 30 13.95 -0.91 17.11
CA LEU A 30 15.21 -0.99 16.36
C LEU A 30 16.35 -0.22 17.04
N ALA A 31 16.06 0.89 17.72
CA ALA A 31 17.04 1.62 18.51
C ALA A 31 17.55 0.80 19.72
N ARG A 32 16.67 0.01 20.35
CA ARG A 32 17.04 -0.91 21.45
C ARG A 32 17.73 -2.18 20.95
N ASN A 33 17.34 -2.68 19.78
CA ASN A 33 17.95 -3.84 19.14
C ASN A 33 18.18 -3.56 17.65
N PRO A 34 19.37 -3.05 17.27
CA PRO A 34 19.68 -2.71 15.87
C PRO A 34 19.66 -3.87 14.89
N LYS A 35 19.57 -5.12 15.37
CA LYS A 35 19.47 -6.34 14.56
C LYS A 35 18.05 -6.92 14.53
N ASP A 36 17.05 -6.21 15.07
CA ASP A 36 15.66 -6.62 15.00
C ASP A 36 15.15 -6.52 13.55
N PHE A 37 15.26 -7.64 12.83
CA PHE A 37 14.80 -7.77 11.47
C PHE A 37 13.32 -7.37 11.31
N GLU A 38 12.44 -7.86 12.18
CA GLU A 38 11.00 -7.65 12.08
C GLU A 38 10.65 -6.17 12.21
N SER A 39 11.25 -5.48 13.19
CA SER A 39 11.08 -4.03 13.31
C SER A 39 11.69 -3.27 12.13
N ALA A 40 12.85 -3.70 11.60
CA ALA A 40 13.53 -3.01 10.51
C ALA A 40 12.71 -3.00 9.21
N TRP A 41 12.21 -4.17 8.74
CA TRP A 41 11.46 -4.20 7.49
C TRP A 41 10.08 -3.57 7.63
N LYS A 42 9.42 -3.71 8.80
CA LYS A 42 8.14 -3.05 9.08
C LYS A 42 8.29 -1.54 9.16
N LEU A 43 9.40 -1.04 9.71
CA LEU A 43 9.75 0.37 9.70
C LEU A 43 9.96 0.91 8.29
N ALA A 44 10.69 0.17 7.44
CA ALA A 44 10.88 0.52 6.04
C ALA A 44 9.54 0.62 5.28
N ARG A 45 8.63 -0.35 5.53
CA ARG A 45 7.27 -0.36 5.01
C ARG A 45 6.44 0.82 5.50
N ALA A 46 6.49 1.12 6.80
CA ALA A 46 5.76 2.23 7.40
C ALA A 46 6.20 3.57 6.81
N ARG A 47 7.52 3.76 6.65
CA ARG A 47 8.11 4.95 6.03
C ARG A 47 7.82 5.05 4.53
N TYR A 48 7.70 3.94 3.83
CA TYR A 48 7.17 3.95 2.46
C TYR A 48 5.73 4.51 2.45
N SER A 49 4.84 3.95 3.28
CA SER A 49 3.44 4.40 3.37
C SER A 49 3.33 5.88 3.75
N LEU A 50 4.08 6.32 4.77
CA LEU A 50 4.13 7.72 5.17
C LEU A 50 4.71 8.60 4.05
N GLY A 51 5.80 8.19 3.41
CA GLY A 51 6.42 8.94 2.33
C GLY A 51 5.48 9.16 1.14
N THR A 52 4.57 8.23 0.86
CA THR A 52 3.62 8.40 -0.24
C THR A 52 2.43 9.31 0.10
N HIS A 53 2.05 9.42 1.38
CA HIS A 53 0.86 10.15 1.84
C HIS A 53 1.15 11.46 2.59
N ALA A 54 2.36 11.63 3.11
CA ALA A 54 2.75 12.82 3.88
C ALA A 54 2.93 14.05 2.98
N PRO A 55 2.91 15.27 3.58
CA PRO A 55 3.23 16.51 2.90
C PRO A 55 4.57 16.44 2.14
N GLU A 56 4.65 17.15 1.01
CA GLU A 56 5.79 17.09 0.09
C GLU A 56 7.14 17.43 0.75
N ASN A 57 7.13 18.41 1.67
CA ASN A 57 8.32 18.85 2.39
C ASN A 57 8.91 17.77 3.32
N GLU A 58 8.11 16.82 3.80
CA GLU A 58 8.58 15.72 4.65
C GLU A 58 8.96 14.46 3.86
N ARG A 59 8.29 14.24 2.72
CA ARG A 59 8.39 13.03 1.87
C ARG A 59 9.81 12.55 1.64
N LYS A 60 10.72 13.46 1.27
CA LYS A 60 12.11 13.12 0.95
C LYS A 60 12.84 12.52 2.15
N ALA A 61 12.67 13.12 3.32
CA ALA A 61 13.34 12.68 4.54
C ALA A 61 12.80 11.31 4.98
N ILE A 62 11.47 11.17 5.00
CA ILE A 62 10.80 9.92 5.38
C ILE A 62 11.27 8.77 4.48
N LEU A 63 11.19 8.91 3.16
CA LEU A 63 11.58 7.85 2.24
C LEU A 63 13.06 7.48 2.34
N LYS A 64 13.96 8.46 2.56
CA LYS A 64 15.38 8.18 2.80
C LYS A 64 15.58 7.33 4.06
N THR A 65 14.94 7.70 5.16
CA THR A 65 15.02 6.91 6.39
C THR A 65 14.34 5.53 6.25
N GLY A 66 13.40 5.38 5.31
CA GLY A 66 12.83 4.08 4.92
C GLY A 66 13.84 3.18 4.19
N ILE A 67 14.64 3.74 3.29
CA ILE A 67 15.77 3.02 2.66
C ILE A 67 16.75 2.54 3.71
N ASP A 68 17.11 3.39 4.67
CA ASP A 68 18.07 3.02 5.72
C ASP A 68 17.54 1.89 6.60
N ALA A 69 16.25 1.92 6.99
CA ALA A 69 15.61 0.83 7.71
C ALA A 69 15.57 -0.48 6.90
N GLY A 70 15.30 -0.39 5.59
CA GLY A 70 15.30 -1.56 4.71
C GLY A 70 16.69 -2.19 4.58
N ARG A 71 17.75 -1.37 4.50
CA ARG A 71 19.14 -1.85 4.53
C ARG A 71 19.51 -2.53 5.84
N VAL A 72 19.01 -2.02 6.97
CA VAL A 72 19.18 -2.69 8.27
C VAL A 72 18.51 -4.07 8.24
N ALA A 73 17.30 -4.18 7.66
CA ALA A 73 16.63 -5.46 7.50
C ALA A 73 17.44 -6.44 6.61
N ILE A 74 17.97 -5.97 5.49
CA ILE A 74 18.84 -6.77 4.60
C ILE A 74 20.09 -7.24 5.36
N ALA A 75 20.73 -6.36 6.13
CA ALA A 75 21.90 -6.72 6.92
C ALA A 75 21.60 -7.75 8.01
N ALA A 76 20.40 -7.70 8.60
CA ALA A 76 19.97 -8.63 9.65
C ALA A 76 19.57 -10.01 9.08
N ALA A 77 18.91 -10.05 7.90
CA ALA A 77 18.54 -11.30 7.23
C ALA A 77 18.59 -11.13 5.69
N PRO A 78 19.76 -11.31 5.06
CA PRO A 78 19.94 -11.07 3.61
C PRO A 78 19.28 -12.14 2.72
N ASN A 79 18.75 -13.21 3.31
CA ASN A 79 18.03 -14.27 2.63
C ASN A 79 16.50 -14.13 2.77
N ARG A 80 16.02 -12.95 3.22
CA ARG A 80 14.59 -12.65 3.37
C ARG A 80 14.15 -11.53 2.43
N PRO A 81 13.03 -11.68 1.69
CA PRO A 81 12.63 -10.74 0.64
C PRO A 81 12.20 -9.36 1.16
N GLU A 82 11.73 -9.26 2.39
CA GLU A 82 11.08 -8.05 2.92
C GLU A 82 12.00 -6.83 2.90
N GLY A 83 13.25 -7.00 3.35
CA GLY A 83 14.24 -5.91 3.37
C GLY A 83 14.56 -5.40 1.97
N HIS A 84 14.82 -6.31 1.04
CA HIS A 84 15.09 -6.00 -0.37
C HIS A 84 13.91 -5.25 -1.00
N PHE A 85 12.69 -5.78 -0.83
CA PHE A 85 11.49 -5.21 -1.42
C PHE A 85 11.20 -3.78 -0.92
N TRP A 86 11.18 -3.58 0.40
CA TRP A 86 10.85 -2.26 0.96
C TRP A 86 11.96 -1.24 0.73
N THR A 87 13.23 -1.68 0.58
CA THR A 87 14.33 -0.81 0.14
C THR A 87 14.09 -0.32 -1.30
N ALA A 88 13.76 -1.24 -2.22
CA ALA A 88 13.42 -0.90 -3.60
C ALA A 88 12.21 0.03 -3.70
N ALA A 89 11.16 -0.25 -2.92
CA ALA A 89 9.93 0.56 -2.90
C ALA A 89 10.19 2.01 -2.46
N ASN A 90 10.97 2.23 -1.39
CA ASN A 90 11.33 3.57 -0.94
C ASN A 90 12.21 4.32 -1.96
N MET A 91 13.17 3.62 -2.61
CA MET A 91 13.97 4.19 -3.69
C MET A 91 13.11 4.57 -4.91
N GLY A 92 12.18 3.71 -5.29
CA GLY A 92 11.23 3.95 -6.37
C GLY A 92 10.35 5.18 -6.11
N ALA A 93 9.80 5.31 -4.90
CA ALA A 93 9.01 6.48 -4.52
C ALA A 93 9.83 7.78 -4.56
N LEU A 94 11.11 7.74 -4.17
CA LEU A 94 12.01 8.90 -4.32
C LEU A 94 12.30 9.24 -5.79
N ALA A 95 12.51 8.24 -6.62
CA ALA A 95 12.74 8.41 -8.06
C ALA A 95 11.52 9.06 -8.74
N GLU A 96 10.32 8.61 -8.38
CA GLU A 96 9.07 9.16 -8.93
C GLU A 96 8.78 10.58 -8.41
N SER A 97 9.05 10.85 -7.13
CA SER A 97 8.70 12.14 -6.50
C SER A 97 9.70 13.27 -6.80
N PHE A 98 10.97 12.96 -7.06
CA PHE A 98 12.04 13.97 -7.18
C PHE A 98 12.76 13.96 -8.53
N GLY A 99 12.10 13.38 -9.54
CA GLY A 99 12.46 13.49 -10.95
C GLY A 99 13.72 12.71 -11.37
N LEU A 100 14.17 13.02 -12.60
CA LEU A 100 15.15 12.24 -13.34
C LEU A 100 16.47 12.02 -12.58
N ARG A 101 16.95 13.02 -11.84
CA ARG A 101 18.21 12.90 -11.09
C ARG A 101 18.15 11.76 -10.06
N GLN A 102 17.05 11.66 -9.32
CA GLN A 102 16.88 10.60 -8.32
C GLN A 102 16.57 9.26 -8.97
N GLY A 103 15.82 9.26 -10.07
CA GLY A 103 15.62 8.08 -10.90
C GLY A 103 16.93 7.49 -11.39
N LEU A 104 17.81 8.30 -11.97
CA LEU A 104 19.12 7.86 -12.42
C LEU A 104 20.00 7.41 -11.26
N LYS A 105 19.98 8.11 -10.12
CA LYS A 105 20.75 7.71 -8.94
C LYS A 105 20.42 6.29 -8.47
N TYR A 106 19.13 5.95 -8.38
CA TYR A 106 18.69 4.70 -7.76
C TYR A 106 18.38 3.58 -8.77
N ARG A 107 18.41 3.83 -10.08
CA ARG A 107 18.01 2.84 -11.09
C ARG A 107 18.65 1.46 -10.89
N GLY A 108 19.98 1.40 -10.74
CA GLY A 108 20.70 0.12 -10.59
C GLY A 108 20.28 -0.59 -9.31
N ALA A 109 20.38 0.13 -8.18
CA ALA A 109 20.00 -0.41 -6.88
C ALA A 109 18.54 -0.89 -6.83
N ILE A 110 17.58 -0.16 -7.44
CA ILE A 110 16.18 -0.62 -7.50
C ILE A 110 16.09 -1.97 -8.21
N LYS A 111 16.76 -2.10 -9.36
CA LYS A 111 16.75 -3.34 -10.12
C LYS A 111 17.37 -4.48 -9.32
N ASP A 112 18.56 -4.28 -8.77
CA ASP A 112 19.30 -5.30 -8.02
C ASP A 112 18.48 -5.83 -6.83
N GLU A 113 17.84 -4.92 -6.08
CA GLU A 113 17.00 -5.28 -4.94
C GLU A 113 15.74 -6.04 -5.36
N LEU A 114 15.09 -5.66 -6.46
CA LEU A 114 13.90 -6.39 -6.96
C LEU A 114 14.27 -7.77 -7.53
N GLU A 115 15.39 -7.88 -8.24
CA GLU A 115 15.92 -9.17 -8.71
C GLU A 115 16.29 -10.08 -7.52
N ALA A 116 16.80 -9.51 -6.42
CA ALA A 116 17.02 -10.25 -5.18
C ALA A 116 15.70 -10.78 -4.60
N VAL A 117 14.63 -9.98 -4.58
CA VAL A 117 13.29 -10.45 -4.15
C VAL A 117 12.82 -11.61 -5.02
N LEU A 118 12.90 -11.49 -6.35
CA LEU A 118 12.48 -12.56 -7.26
C LEU A 118 13.27 -13.84 -7.07
N ARG A 119 14.57 -13.75 -6.79
CA ARG A 119 15.41 -14.92 -6.50
C ARG A 119 15.05 -15.58 -5.17
N LEU A 120 14.64 -14.81 -4.17
CA LEU A 120 14.32 -15.29 -2.82
C LEU A 120 12.89 -15.84 -2.72
N ASP A 121 11.92 -15.08 -3.22
CA ASP A 121 10.50 -15.42 -3.23
C ASP A 121 9.80 -14.68 -4.40
N PRO A 122 9.65 -15.35 -5.56
CA PRO A 122 8.94 -14.78 -6.71
C PRO A 122 7.47 -14.43 -6.41
N ALA A 123 6.84 -15.09 -5.44
CA ALA A 123 5.45 -14.89 -5.08
C ALA A 123 5.27 -13.79 -4.01
N TYR A 124 6.35 -13.18 -3.53
CA TYR A 124 6.33 -12.20 -2.46
C TYR A 124 5.34 -11.06 -2.76
N LEU A 125 4.39 -10.87 -1.85
CA LEU A 125 3.25 -9.95 -1.98
C LEU A 125 2.55 -10.09 -3.35
N GLN A 126 2.20 -11.33 -3.69
CA GLN A 126 1.51 -11.69 -4.94
C GLN A 126 2.30 -11.30 -6.19
N GLY A 127 3.62 -11.52 -6.20
CA GLY A 127 4.47 -11.19 -7.37
C GLY A 127 4.72 -9.68 -7.56
N SER A 128 4.72 -8.93 -6.47
CA SER A 128 4.87 -7.47 -6.49
C SER A 128 6.21 -6.99 -7.09
N ALA A 129 7.29 -7.73 -6.84
CA ALA A 129 8.62 -7.39 -7.34
C ALA A 129 8.71 -7.53 -8.86
N ASP A 130 8.04 -8.53 -9.42
CA ASP A 130 8.00 -8.78 -10.86
C ASP A 130 7.32 -7.62 -11.60
N ARG A 131 6.16 -7.18 -11.09
CA ARG A 131 5.47 -5.98 -11.60
C ARG A 131 6.32 -4.71 -11.47
N ALA A 132 7.05 -4.58 -10.37
CA ALA A 132 7.91 -3.43 -10.14
C ALA A 132 9.10 -3.41 -11.12
N LEU A 133 9.67 -4.57 -11.46
CA LEU A 133 10.72 -4.70 -12.47
C LEU A 133 10.20 -4.39 -13.87
N GLY A 134 9.00 -4.86 -14.24
CA GLY A 134 8.34 -4.45 -15.48
C GLY A 134 8.27 -2.93 -15.61
N ARG A 135 7.74 -2.24 -14.58
CA ARG A 135 7.69 -0.77 -14.57
C ARG A 135 9.07 -0.12 -14.63
N TRP A 136 10.07 -0.72 -13.99
CA TRP A 136 11.45 -0.23 -14.05
C TRP A 136 11.99 -0.28 -15.49
N TYR A 137 11.82 -1.42 -16.17
CA TYR A 137 12.23 -1.60 -17.56
C TYR A 137 11.52 -0.65 -18.53
N PHE A 138 10.25 -0.31 -18.25
CA PHE A 138 9.48 0.66 -19.01
C PHE A 138 9.95 2.11 -18.80
N LYS A 139 10.17 2.52 -17.53
CA LYS A 139 10.42 3.93 -17.18
C LYS A 139 11.88 4.36 -17.35
N VAL A 140 12.84 3.45 -17.19
CA VAL A 140 14.26 3.79 -17.31
C VAL A 140 14.60 3.97 -18.80
N PRO A 141 15.32 5.03 -19.21
CA PRO A 141 15.72 5.16 -20.60
C PRO A 141 16.61 4.01 -21.05
N GLY A 142 16.53 3.61 -22.32
CA GLY A 142 17.25 2.44 -22.86
C GLY A 142 18.76 2.46 -22.64
N LEU A 143 19.41 3.62 -22.82
CA LEU A 143 20.85 3.81 -22.55
C LEU A 143 21.23 3.50 -21.09
N PHE A 144 20.28 3.57 -20.17
CA PHE A 144 20.46 3.36 -18.74
C PHE A 144 19.92 2.01 -18.24
N GLY A 145 19.57 1.10 -19.16
CA GLY A 145 19.21 -0.28 -18.87
C GLY A 145 17.73 -0.63 -19.04
N GLY A 146 16.88 0.34 -19.35
CA GLY A 146 15.48 0.07 -19.67
C GLY A 146 15.31 -0.69 -20.99
N SER A 147 14.18 -1.38 -21.13
CA SER A 147 13.89 -2.18 -22.32
C SER A 147 12.40 -2.46 -22.38
N LEU A 148 11.73 -1.97 -23.43
CA LEU A 148 10.32 -2.26 -23.66
C LEU A 148 10.10 -3.77 -23.73
N ARG A 149 10.88 -4.50 -24.54
CA ARG A 149 10.80 -5.97 -24.66
C ARG A 149 10.84 -6.68 -23.30
N LYS A 150 11.83 -6.37 -22.45
CA LYS A 150 11.92 -6.97 -21.11
C LYS A 150 10.75 -6.56 -20.23
N SER A 151 10.25 -5.35 -20.39
CA SER A 151 9.06 -4.90 -19.69
C SER A 151 7.85 -5.79 -19.99
N GLU A 152 7.65 -6.20 -21.25
CA GLU A 152 6.52 -7.04 -21.68
C GLU A 152 6.61 -8.49 -21.14
N GLU A 153 7.82 -8.95 -20.81
CA GLU A 153 8.05 -10.25 -20.18
C GLU A 153 7.54 -10.28 -18.73
N HIS A 154 7.31 -9.13 -18.10
CA HIS A 154 6.75 -9.01 -16.76
C HIS A 154 5.23 -8.74 -16.81
N PRO A 155 4.37 -9.52 -16.12
CA PRO A 155 2.94 -9.30 -16.07
C PRO A 155 2.64 -7.89 -15.51
N LEU A 156 1.95 -7.06 -16.30
CA LEU A 156 1.50 -5.68 -16.00
C LEU A 156 2.48 -4.51 -16.26
N ALA A 157 3.33 -4.61 -17.28
CA ALA A 157 3.96 -3.40 -17.85
C ALA A 157 3.00 -2.48 -18.64
N HIS A 158 1.92 -2.99 -19.23
CA HIS A 158 1.07 -2.25 -20.18
C HIS A 158 -0.13 -1.50 -19.57
N VAL A 159 -0.02 -0.99 -18.33
CA VAL A 159 -1.12 -0.17 -17.80
C VAL A 159 -0.97 1.30 -18.26
N GLN A 160 -1.98 1.74 -18.99
CA GLN A 160 -2.18 2.93 -19.85
C GLN A 160 -1.76 4.33 -19.32
N PRO A 161 -1.72 5.38 -20.19
CA PRO A 161 -1.21 6.73 -19.89
C PRO A 161 -1.95 7.52 -18.80
N GLU A 162 -3.12 7.07 -18.34
CA GLU A 162 -3.91 7.75 -17.30
C GLU A 162 -3.48 7.47 -15.84
N PHE A 163 -2.46 6.65 -15.56
CA PHE A 163 -2.00 6.36 -14.19
C PHE A 163 -1.11 7.47 -13.59
N ARG A 164 -1.69 8.66 -13.47
CA ARG A 164 -1.13 9.78 -12.71
C ARG A 164 -1.44 9.58 -11.23
N GLY A 165 -0.60 8.79 -10.56
CA GLY A 165 -0.55 8.70 -9.11
C GLY A 165 -1.43 7.60 -8.49
N VAL A 166 -0.86 6.97 -7.47
CA VAL A 166 -1.52 6.14 -6.44
C VAL A 166 -1.71 4.64 -6.78
N ALA A 167 -1.25 3.81 -5.84
CA ALA A 167 -1.69 2.44 -5.53
C ALA A 167 -1.37 1.28 -6.51
N VAL A 168 -0.13 0.77 -6.48
CA VAL A 168 0.10 -0.69 -6.55
C VAL A 168 1.21 -1.11 -5.58
N LEU A 169 1.13 -0.64 -4.32
CA LEU A 169 1.89 -1.19 -3.19
C LEU A 169 1.02 -1.35 -1.92
N SER A 170 -0.27 -1.03 -1.99
CA SER A 170 -1.23 -1.29 -0.92
C SER A 170 -1.90 -2.64 -1.20
N GLY A 171 -1.35 -3.70 -0.62
CA GLY A 171 -2.08 -4.96 -0.48
C GLY A 171 -3.28 -4.75 0.43
N GLY A 172 -4.45 -4.57 -0.17
CA GLY A 172 -5.76 -4.73 0.46
C GLY A 172 -6.38 -6.05 -0.01
N ASP A 173 -6.83 -6.87 0.93
CA ASP A 173 -7.47 -8.16 0.73
C ASP A 173 -8.70 -8.08 -0.20
N PRO A 174 -8.83 -8.91 -1.26
CA PRO A 174 -9.99 -8.91 -2.15
C PRO A 174 -11.19 -9.73 -1.63
N ARG A 175 -11.29 -10.06 -0.33
CA ARG A 175 -12.40 -10.87 0.20
C ARG A 175 -13.31 -10.12 1.19
N GLY A 176 -14.21 -9.33 0.62
CA GLY A 176 -15.46 -8.88 1.26
C GLY A 176 -16.69 -9.31 0.45
N ARG A 177 -16.92 -10.63 0.30
CA ARG A 177 -18.21 -11.17 -0.17
C ARG A 177 -18.99 -11.72 1.02
N GLY A 178 -19.93 -10.93 1.56
CA GLY A 178 -21.17 -11.44 2.17
C GLY A 178 -22.29 -11.22 1.13
N GLN A 179 -22.78 -12.25 0.45
CA GLN A 179 -23.91 -13.09 0.86
C GLN A 179 -25.19 -12.30 1.18
N GLU A 180 -26.04 -12.20 0.16
CA GLU A 180 -27.52 -12.28 0.18
C GLU A 180 -27.90 -12.33 -1.32
N GLY A 181 -28.68 -13.24 -1.91
CA GLY A 181 -29.50 -14.36 -1.47
C GLY A 181 -30.49 -14.54 -2.64
N ARG A 182 -30.39 -15.63 -3.41
CA ARG A 182 -31.36 -15.96 -4.47
C ARG A 182 -32.55 -16.72 -3.88
N GLY A 183 -33.75 -16.41 -4.36
CA GLY A 183 -34.98 -17.21 -4.23
C GLY A 183 -36.22 -16.31 -4.23
N ALA A 184 -36.86 -16.02 -5.37
CA ALA A 184 -37.88 -16.82 -6.08
C ALA A 184 -39.22 -16.96 -5.30
N GLY A 185 -40.32 -16.47 -5.88
CA GLY A 185 -41.68 -16.93 -5.53
C GLY A 185 -42.82 -15.91 -5.66
N GLY A 186 -43.53 -15.96 -6.81
CA GLY A 186 -45.01 -16.13 -6.83
C GLY A 186 -45.97 -15.02 -6.36
N ALA A 187 -46.62 -14.41 -7.35
CA ALA A 187 -47.93 -13.74 -7.38
C ALA A 187 -48.96 -13.97 -6.24
N ALA A 188 -49.72 -12.92 -5.87
CA ALA A 188 -51.19 -12.92 -5.90
C ALA A 188 -51.84 -11.53 -5.59
N LYS A 189 -53.06 -11.38 -6.11
CA LYS A 189 -53.99 -10.24 -6.19
C LYS A 189 -54.54 -9.69 -4.84
N ALA A 190 -55.04 -8.44 -4.93
CA ALA A 190 -55.82 -7.60 -3.98
C ALA A 190 -57.16 -8.23 -3.48
N PRO A 191 -58.15 -7.53 -2.81
CA PRO A 191 -58.26 -6.11 -2.39
C PRO A 191 -59.03 -5.83 -1.04
N ARG A 192 -59.21 -4.53 -0.72
CA ARG A 192 -60.42 -3.84 -0.17
C ARG A 192 -60.33 -3.14 1.20
N ARG A 193 -60.55 -1.81 1.12
CA ARG A 193 -61.44 -0.92 1.91
C ARG A 193 -61.59 -1.16 3.42
N ALA A 194 -61.35 -0.10 4.21
CA ALA A 194 -62.43 0.68 4.82
C ALA A 194 -61.86 1.94 5.49
N ASP A 195 -62.23 3.09 4.93
CA ASP A 195 -62.29 4.37 5.64
C ASP A 195 -63.57 4.37 6.50
N ARG A 196 -63.44 4.62 7.80
CA ARG A 196 -64.53 4.99 8.71
C ARG A 196 -63.98 5.53 10.04
N SER A 197 -63.87 6.85 10.09
CA SER A 197 -64.55 7.74 11.05
C SER A 197 -64.39 7.49 12.56
N ARG A 198 -63.87 8.50 13.27
CA ARG A 198 -64.38 9.06 14.55
C ARG A 198 -63.90 10.53 14.61
N LEU A 199 -64.79 11.53 14.49
CA LEU A 199 -65.55 12.18 15.58
C LEU A 199 -64.59 12.63 16.71
N GLY A 200 -64.46 13.89 17.10
CA GLY A 200 -65.27 15.08 16.93
C GLY A 200 -65.12 15.88 18.23
N ALA A 201 -64.80 17.18 18.14
CA ALA A 201 -64.88 18.10 19.27
C ALA A 201 -65.27 19.47 18.71
N GLY A 202 -66.51 19.87 19.00
CA GLY A 202 -67.08 21.16 18.64
C GLY A 202 -66.70 22.25 19.63
N GLY A 203 -66.82 23.50 19.17
CA GLY A 203 -66.72 24.71 19.96
C GLY A 203 -67.46 25.87 19.30
N SER A 204 -68.60 26.23 19.93
CA SER A 204 -69.22 27.55 20.07
C SER A 204 -69.68 28.38 18.86
N GLY A 205 -70.96 28.78 18.90
CA GLY A 205 -71.50 29.91 18.15
C GLY A 205 -73.03 30.05 18.26
N VAL A 206 -73.47 30.72 19.35
CA VAL A 206 -74.70 31.51 19.59
C VAL A 206 -76.03 31.04 19.01
#